data_AF-A0A3P9DJQ5-F1
#
_entry.id   AF-A0A3P9DJQ5-F1
#
_cell.length_a   1.000
_cell.length_b   1.000
_cell.length_c   1.000
_cell.angle_alpha   90.00
_cell.angle_beta   90.00
_cell.angle_gamma   90.00
#
_symmetry.space_group_name_H-M   'P 1'
#
loop_
_entity.id
_entity.type
_entity.pdbx_description
1 polymer ?
#
loop_
_entity_poly.entity_id
_entity_poly.type
_entity_poly.pdbx_seq_one_letter_code
_entity_poly.pdbx_strand_id
1 'polypeptide(L)'
;LDFTPSPHKHFVDKHRVELTKRVSNIAPILDELLDNEVIDQETYTRIRALSTTQDKMRELYIGPLQAAACKKIFYDILLKNEKFLVKELSEKD
;
A
#
# COMPACT_ATOMS: atom_id res chain seq x y z
N LEU A 1 16.78 19.76 -3.91
CA LEU A 1 15.97 18.52 -3.83
C LEU A 1 14.94 18.62 -4.94
N ASP A 2 15.27 18.08 -6.11
CA ASP A 2 14.37 18.12 -7.28
C ASP A 2 13.20 17.17 -7.03
N PHE A 3 12.07 17.73 -6.62
CA PHE A 3 10.79 17.03 -6.64
C PHE A 3 10.27 17.12 -8.08
N THR A 4 10.81 16.28 -8.97
CA THR A 4 10.22 16.11 -10.29
C THR A 4 8.97 15.23 -10.12
N PRO A 5 7.74 15.75 -10.32
CA PRO A 5 6.58 14.88 -10.38
C PRO A 5 6.76 14.00 -11.62
N SER A 6 6.98 12.70 -11.39
CA SER A 6 6.99 11.71 -12.46
C SER A 6 5.69 11.86 -13.26
N PRO A 7 5.74 11.99 -14.60
CA PRO A 7 4.57 12.31 -15.41
C PRO A 7 3.45 11.25 -15.37
N HIS A 8 3.67 10.11 -14.71
CA HIS A 8 2.65 9.09 -14.43
C HIS A 8 2.58 8.85 -12.92
N LYS A 9 1.41 9.14 -12.35
CA LYS A 9 1.11 8.85 -10.94
C LYS A 9 1.13 7.32 -10.78
N HIS A 10 1.91 6.81 -9.83
CA HIS A 10 2.00 5.36 -9.59
C HIS A 10 0.59 4.79 -9.29
N PHE A 11 0.29 3.57 -9.72
CA PHE A 11 -1.02 2.91 -9.51
C PHE A 11 -1.53 3.05 -8.06
N VAL A 12 -0.64 2.78 -7.10
CA VAL A 12 -0.87 2.91 -5.65
C VAL A 12 -1.33 4.31 -5.25
N ASP A 13 -0.73 5.36 -5.82
CA ASP A 13 -1.12 6.75 -5.55
C ASP A 13 -2.40 7.15 -6.30
N LYS A 14 -2.61 6.61 -7.50
CA LYS A 14 -3.81 6.87 -8.32
C LYS A 14 -5.07 6.30 -7.66
N HIS A 15 -5.00 5.07 -7.14
CA HIS A 15 -6.12 4.40 -6.50
C HIS A 15 -6.10 4.42 -4.97
N ARG A 16 -5.32 5.31 -4.35
CA ARG A 16 -5.19 5.40 -2.88
C ARG A 16 -6.52 5.32 -2.14
N VAL A 17 -7.54 6.04 -2.62
CA VAL A 17 -8.87 6.08 -1.99
C VAL A 17 -9.57 4.72 -2.07
N GLU A 18 -9.57 4.09 -3.24
CA GLU A 18 -10.21 2.81 -3.45
C GLU A 18 -9.50 1.69 -2.69
N LEU A 19 -8.16 1.66 -2.75
CA LEU A 19 -7.35 0.70 -2.00
C LEU A 19 -7.58 0.84 -0.49
N THR A 20 -7.65 2.07 0.04
CA THR A 20 -7.94 2.30 1.46
C THR A 20 -9.31 1.78 1.87
N LYS A 21 -10.32 1.93 1.01
CA LYS A 21 -11.71 1.55 1.32
C LYS A 21 -11.97 0.06 1.14
N ARG A 22 -11.31 -0.58 0.18
CA ARG A 22 -11.71 -1.89 -0.35
C ARG A 22 -10.74 -3.02 -0.04
N VAL A 23 -9.50 -2.72 0.35
CA VAL A 23 -8.60 -3.75 0.89
C VAL A 23 -9.24 -4.33 2.14
N SER A 24 -9.35 -5.65 2.18
CA SER A 24 -9.96 -6.38 3.30
C SER A 24 -8.92 -7.25 4.01
N ASN A 25 -7.96 -7.79 3.27
CA ASN A 25 -6.92 -8.70 3.76
C ASN A 25 -5.65 -7.95 4.15
N ILE A 26 -5.76 -7.01 5.09
CA ILE A 26 -4.61 -6.17 5.48
C ILE A 26 -3.52 -6.90 6.28
N ALA A 27 -3.88 -7.98 6.99
CA ALA A 27 -2.92 -8.75 7.78
C ALA A 27 -1.80 -9.36 6.93
N PRO A 28 -2.08 -10.19 5.90
CA PRO A 28 -1.01 -10.75 5.06
C PRO A 28 -0.25 -9.68 4.27
N ILE A 29 -0.92 -8.58 3.90
CA ILE A 29 -0.26 -7.44 3.26
C ILE A 29 0.79 -6.82 4.20
N LEU A 30 0.45 -6.64 5.47
CA LEU A 30 1.36 -6.05 6.46
C LEU A 30 2.52 -7.00 6.79
N ASP A 31 2.26 -8.31 6.84
CA ASP A 31 3.29 -9.33 7.04
C ASP A 31 4.29 -9.33 5.87
N GLU A 32 3.80 -9.34 4.62
CA GLU A 32 4.69 -9.27 3.45
C GLU A 32 5.44 -7.94 3.35
N LEU A 33 4.87 -6.82 3.81
CA LEU A 33 5.58 -5.55 3.86
C LEU A 33 6.75 -5.58 4.85
N LEU A 34 6.62 -6.30 5.96
CA LEU A 34 7.69 -6.53 6.92
C LEU A 34 8.76 -7.47 6.32
N ASP A 35 8.34 -8.56 5.70
CA ASP A 35 9.25 -9.54 5.09
C ASP A 35 10.08 -8.95 3.94
N ASN A 36 9.53 -7.96 3.21
CA ASN A 36 10.23 -7.25 2.14
C ASN A 36 10.93 -5.97 2.63
N GLU A 37 11.08 -5.80 3.96
CA GLU A 37 11.79 -4.68 4.60
C GLU A 37 11.25 -3.28 4.20
N VAL A 38 9.99 -3.21 3.78
CA VAL A 38 9.30 -1.93 3.50
C VAL A 38 8.93 -1.22 4.80
N ILE A 39 8.62 -2.01 5.83
CA ILE A 39 8.40 -1.56 7.20
C ILE A 39 9.28 -2.36 8.14
N ASP A 40 9.66 -1.74 9.26
CA ASP A 40 10.34 -2.43 10.35
C ASP A 40 9.35 -2.98 11.37
N GLN A 41 9.86 -3.73 12.35
CA GLN A 41 9.07 -4.35 13.41
C GLN A 41 8.30 -3.33 14.26
N GLU A 42 8.86 -2.14 14.49
CA GLU A 42 8.22 -1.08 15.26
C GLU A 42 6.99 -0.54 14.52
N THR A 43 7.19 -0.19 13.24
CA THR A 43 6.15 0.29 12.33
C THR A 43 5.07 -0.76 12.14
N TYR A 44 5.44 -2.02 11.93
CA TYR A 44 4.51 -3.15 11.87
C TYR A 44 3.63 -3.21 13.12
N THR A 45 4.24 -3.17 14.30
CA THR A 45 3.51 -3.28 15.57
C THR A 45 2.54 -2.11 15.75
N ARG A 46 3.00 -0.89 15.46
CA ARG A 46 2.19 0.33 15.52
C ARG A 46 0.97 0.26 14.58
N ILE A 47 1.19 -0.10 13.31
CA ILE A 47 0.11 -0.18 12.33
C ILE A 47 -0.85 -1.31 12.66
N ARG A 48 -0.33 -2.49 13.05
CA ARG A 48 -1.16 -3.65 13.40
C ARG A 48 -2.12 -3.37 14.55
N ALA A 49 -1.71 -2.54 15.51
CA ALA A 49 -2.51 -2.15 16.67
C ALA A 49 -3.70 -1.23 16.34
N LEU A 50 -3.78 -0.67 15.13
CA LEU A 50 -4.90 0.18 14.73
C LEU A 50 -6.21 -0.62 14.61
N SER A 51 -7.33 0.05 14.91
CA SER A 51 -8.64 -0.59 15.02
C SER A 51 -9.21 -1.06 13.68
N THR A 52 -9.03 -0.28 12.61
CA THR A 52 -9.68 -0.56 11.32
C THR A 52 -8.66 -0.78 10.20
N THR A 53 -9.03 -1.57 9.20
CA THR A 53 -8.21 -1.76 7.99
C THR A 53 -7.97 -0.43 7.26
N GLN A 54 -8.95 0.47 7.26
CA GLN A 54 -8.85 1.78 6.64
C GLN A 54 -7.78 2.63 7.32
N ASP A 55 -7.71 2.63 8.66
CA ASP A 55 -6.70 3.38 9.40
C ASP A 55 -5.30 2.81 9.15
N LYS A 56 -5.17 1.49 9.09
CA LYS A 56 -3.92 0.80 8.73
C LYS A 56 -3.42 1.24 7.36
N MET A 57 -4.31 1.22 6.37
CA MET A 57 -4.00 1.67 5.02
C MET A 57 -3.60 3.14 5.00
N ARG A 58 -4.31 4.02 5.72
CA ARG A 58 -3.96 5.46 5.79
C ARG A 58 -2.55 5.68 6.34
N GLU A 59 -2.16 4.99 7.41
CA GLU A 59 -0.82 5.11 7.99
C GLU A 59 0.26 4.59 7.03
N LEU A 60 0.01 3.49 6.32
CA LEU A 60 0.92 3.01 5.27
C LEU A 60 1.18 4.08 4.19
N TYR A 61 0.14 4.78 3.75
CA TYR A 61 0.29 5.88 2.78
C TYR A 61 1.00 7.12 3.34
N ILE A 62 0.91 7.37 4.64
CA ILE A 62 1.54 8.55 5.25
C ILE A 62 3.05 8.31 5.43
N GLY A 63 3.47 7.13 5.86
CA GLY A 63 4.87 6.82 6.12
C GLY A 63 5.52 5.90 5.08
N PRO A 64 5.37 4.57 5.20
CA PRO A 64 6.16 3.60 4.43
C PRO A 64 6.05 3.70 2.91
N LEU A 65 4.89 4.09 2.39
CA LEU A 65 4.63 4.11 0.95
C LEU A 65 4.99 5.45 0.28
N GLN A 66 5.95 6.22 0.82
CA GLN A 66 6.38 7.48 0.19
C GLN A 66 7.32 7.24 -1.01
N ALA A 67 8.25 6.28 -0.91
CA ALA A 67 9.23 6.00 -1.94
C ALA A 67 8.66 5.15 -3.08
N ALA A 68 9.09 5.42 -4.32
CA ALA A 68 8.64 4.68 -5.51
C ALA A 68 8.94 3.18 -5.42
N ALA A 69 10.09 2.80 -4.86
CA ALA A 69 10.46 1.40 -4.64
C ALA A 69 9.46 0.69 -3.69
N CYS A 70 9.11 1.33 -2.57
CA CYS A 70 8.13 0.81 -1.62
C CYS A 70 6.74 0.65 -2.26
N LYS A 71 6.32 1.63 -3.09
CA LYS A 71 5.04 1.55 -3.82
C LYS A 71 5.02 0.40 -4.83
N LYS A 72 6.14 0.10 -5.48
CA LYS A 72 6.26 -1.03 -6.40
C LYS A 72 6.09 -2.36 -5.65
N ILE A 73 6.80 -2.55 -4.53
CA ILE A 73 6.68 -3.74 -3.69
C ILE A 73 5.24 -3.91 -3.18
N PHE A 74 4.63 -2.82 -2.70
CA PHE A 74 3.24 -2.84 -2.25
C PHE A 74 2.26 -3.23 -3.37
N TYR A 75 2.48 -2.77 -4.60
CA TYR A 75 1.69 -3.19 -5.75
C TYR A 75 1.83 -4.69 -6.04
N ASP A 76 3.04 -5.23 -5.98
CA ASP A 76 3.28 -6.68 -6.15
C ASP A 76 2.58 -7.51 -5.05
N ILE A 77 2.58 -7.02 -3.82
CA ILE A 77 1.85 -7.64 -2.69
C ILE A 77 0.32 -7.59 -2.93
N LEU A 78 -0.20 -6.48 -3.43
CA LEU A 78 -1.62 -6.36 -3.78
C LEU A 78 -2.01 -7.32 -4.91
N LEU A 79 -1.15 -7.55 -5.89
CA LEU A 79 -1.40 -8.53 -6.95
C LEU A 79 -1.52 -9.97 -6.42
N LYS A 80 -0.84 -10.30 -5.32
CA LYS A 80 -0.94 -11.61 -4.67
C LYS A 80 -2.20 -11.72 -3.82
N ASN A 81 -2.45 -10.74 -2.96
CA ASN A 81 -3.47 -10.84 -1.90
C ASN A 81 -4.84 -10.29 -2.30
N GLU A 82 -4.87 -9.33 -3.24
CA GLU A 82 -6.07 -8.56 -3.61
C GLU A 82 -6.20 -8.51 -5.16
N LYS A 83 -5.82 -9.59 -5.85
CA LYS A 83 -5.74 -9.66 -7.32
C LYS A 83 -6.97 -9.16 -8.06
N PHE A 84 -8.16 -9.46 -7.53
CA PHE A 84 -9.43 -9.07 -8.15
C PHE A 84 -9.66 -7.56 -8.02
N LEU A 85 -9.33 -6.99 -6.86
CA LEU A 85 -9.39 -5.55 -6.63
C LEU A 85 -8.42 -4.81 -7.55
N VAL A 86 -7.16 -5.29 -7.65
CA VAL A 86 -6.18 -4.69 -8.55
C VAL A 86 -6.66 -4.73 -10.00
N LYS A 87 -7.14 -5.89 -10.46
CA LYS A 87 -7.67 -6.03 -11.83
C LYS A 87 -8.81 -5.04 -12.10
N GLU A 88 -9.79 -4.95 -11.19
CA GLU A 88 -10.93 -4.05 -11.35
C GLU A 88 -10.50 -2.57 -11.40
N LEU A 89 -9.50 -2.20 -10.59
CA LEU A 89 -8.98 -0.82 -10.57
C LEU A 89 -8.16 -0.51 -11.82
N SER A 90 -7.39 -1.47 -12.34
CA SER A 90 -6.63 -1.32 -13.59
C SER A 90 -7.52 -1.23 -14.83
N GLU A 91 -8.70 -1.86 -14.84
CA GLU A 91 -9.67 -1.75 -15.95
C GLU A 91 -10.39 -0.40 -15.99
N LYS A 92 -10.37 0.35 -14.87
CA LYS A 92 -10.98 1.69 -14.74
C LYS A 92 -9.97 2.82 -14.95
N ASP A 93 -8.73 2.49 -15.30
CA ASP A 93 -7.58 3.40 -15.34
C ASP A 93 -7.37 4.08 -16.69
#